data_AF-A0A7S1ZHQ8-F1
#
_entry.id   AF-A0A7S1ZHQ8-F1
#
_cell.length_a   1.000
_cell.length_b   1.000
_cell.length_c   1.000
_cell.angle_alpha   90.00
_cell.angle_beta   90.00
_cell.angle_gamma   90.00
#
_symmetry.space_group_name_H-M   'P 1'
#
loop_
_entity.id
_entity.type
_entity.pdbx_description
1 polymer ?
#
loop_
_entity_poly.entity_id
_entity_poly.type
_entity_poly.pdbx_seq_one_letter_code
_entity_poly.pdbx_strand_id
1 'polypeptide(L)'
;AAKEIGQTPSAVQFAPEMCIASPAWDTWSFGVMMAQLLTGGKHKEALPSHSETDESFLQKLISFDQTNLENICRSVKKDAGERAADLVEQLLDPSPYRRMKSMNHVLSHRYFDDDTNPLSRGRSKERPRKQYNSQH
;
A
#
# COMPACT_ATOMS: atom_id res chain seq x y z
N ALA A 1 -17.06 48.54 -15.17
CA ALA A 1 -17.62 47.51 -14.26
C ALA A 1 -17.30 46.15 -14.88
N ALA A 2 -16.31 45.45 -14.33
CA ALA A 2 -15.87 44.13 -14.80
C ALA A 2 -16.87 43.07 -14.34
N LYS A 3 -17.26 42.18 -15.25
CA LYS A 3 -18.24 41.12 -15.02
C LYS A 3 -17.48 39.88 -14.56
N GLU A 4 -17.63 39.52 -13.28
CA GLU A 4 -17.05 38.31 -12.71
C GLU A 4 -17.61 37.07 -13.40
N ILE A 5 -16.73 36.26 -13.98
CA ILE A 5 -17.06 34.94 -14.53
C ILE A 5 -16.92 33.96 -13.37
N GLY A 6 -18.05 33.65 -12.72
CA GLY A 6 -18.13 32.53 -11.78
C GLY A 6 -18.03 31.21 -12.55
N GLN A 7 -16.83 30.66 -12.66
CA GLN A 7 -16.64 29.25 -13.01
C GLN A 7 -17.11 28.41 -11.83
N THR A 8 -18.28 27.78 -11.95
CA THR A 8 -18.72 26.77 -11.00
C THR A 8 -17.74 25.60 -11.06
N PRO A 9 -17.26 25.09 -9.90
CA PRO A 9 -16.40 23.92 -9.89
C PRO A 9 -17.14 22.77 -10.58
N SER A 10 -16.52 22.23 -11.62
CA SER A 10 -16.99 21.07 -12.36
C SER A 10 -17.25 19.95 -11.38
N ALA A 11 -18.52 19.67 -11.09
CA ALA A 11 -18.91 18.55 -10.25
C ALA A 11 -18.32 17.27 -10.87
N VAL A 12 -17.43 16.61 -10.13
CA VAL A 12 -16.85 15.32 -10.53
C VAL A 12 -18.01 14.32 -10.59
N GLN A 13 -18.52 14.08 -11.79
CA GLN A 13 -19.60 13.12 -11.99
C GLN A 13 -19.03 11.71 -11.85
N PHE A 14 -19.38 11.03 -10.76
CA PHE A 14 -19.00 9.64 -10.54
C PHE A 14 -19.60 8.78 -11.66
N ALA A 15 -18.72 8.21 -12.50
CA ALA A 15 -19.05 7.35 -13.63
C ALA A 15 -18.65 5.90 -13.27
N PRO A 16 -19.52 5.12 -12.61
CA PRO A 16 -19.20 3.75 -12.18
C PRO A 16 -18.84 2.81 -13.33
N GLU A 17 -19.29 3.10 -14.56
CA GLU A 17 -18.88 2.43 -15.79
C GLU A 17 -17.38 2.60 -16.11
N MET A 18 -16.74 3.63 -15.55
CA MET A 18 -15.29 3.87 -15.65
C MET A 18 -14.51 3.21 -14.50
N CYS A 19 -15.18 2.76 -13.43
CA CYS A 19 -14.57 1.95 -12.37
C CYS A 19 -14.41 0.51 -12.86
N ILE A 20 -13.37 0.28 -13.67
CA ILE A 20 -13.01 -1.06 -14.10
C ILE A 20 -12.47 -1.82 -12.88
N ALA A 21 -13.23 -2.79 -12.40
CA ALA A 21 -12.73 -3.79 -11.47
C ALA A 21 -11.52 -4.48 -12.10
N SER A 22 -10.34 -4.26 -11.51
CA SER A 22 -9.07 -4.72 -12.03
C SER A 22 -8.20 -5.18 -10.87
N PRO A 23 -7.46 -6.30 -11.01
CA PRO A 23 -6.46 -6.71 -10.02
C PRO A 23 -5.42 -5.63 -9.68
N ALA A 24 -5.23 -4.65 -10.57
CA ALA A 24 -4.38 -3.49 -10.31
C ALA A 24 -4.88 -2.63 -9.13
N TRP A 25 -6.20 -2.56 -8.90
CA TRP A 25 -6.76 -1.83 -7.75
C TRP A 25 -6.52 -2.59 -6.44
N ASP A 26 -6.65 -3.92 -6.45
CA ASP A 26 -6.40 -4.73 -5.26
C ASP A 26 -4.93 -4.66 -4.82
N THR A 27 -4.01 -4.74 -5.79
CA THR A 27 -2.57 -4.62 -5.51
C THR A 27 -2.19 -3.23 -5.02
N TRP A 28 -2.82 -2.17 -5.54
CA TRP A 28 -2.60 -0.82 -5.05
C TRP A 28 -3.11 -0.62 -3.62
N SER A 29 -4.35 -1.04 -3.34
CA SER A 29 -4.92 -1.01 -1.99
C SER A 29 -4.06 -1.80 -1.00
N PHE A 30 -3.51 -2.94 -1.43
CA PHE A 30 -2.53 -3.69 -0.65
C PHE A 30 -1.25 -2.89 -0.40
N GLY A 31 -0.73 -2.20 -1.40
CA GLY A 31 0.40 -1.27 -1.26
C GLY A 31 0.15 -0.16 -0.25
N VAL A 32 -1.04 0.44 -0.25
CA VAL A 32 -1.43 1.48 0.71
C VAL A 32 -1.40 0.93 2.13
N MET A 33 -2.00 -0.24 2.35
CA MET A 33 -1.98 -0.91 3.67
C MET A 33 -0.56 -1.24 4.11
N MET A 34 0.27 -1.79 3.23
CA MET A 34 1.68 -2.10 3.51
C MET A 34 2.45 -0.85 3.92
N ALA A 35 2.36 0.24 3.16
CA ALA A 35 3.04 1.49 3.48
C ALA A 35 2.59 2.07 4.83
N GLN A 36 1.29 2.02 5.14
CA GLN A 36 0.76 2.47 6.44
C GLN A 36 1.30 1.63 7.60
N LEU A 37 1.32 0.30 7.47
CA LEU A 37 1.83 -0.61 8.49
C LEU A 37 3.32 -0.44 8.73
N LEU A 38 4.11 -0.34 7.65
CA LEU A 38 5.57 -0.24 7.72
C LEU A 38 6.05 1.09 8.30
N THR A 39 5.31 2.18 8.06
CA THR A 39 5.68 3.52 8.52
C THR A 39 4.97 3.95 9.81
N GLY A 40 4.06 3.12 10.33
CA GLY A 40 3.23 3.48 11.49
C GLY A 40 2.27 4.64 11.19
N GLY A 41 1.85 4.81 9.94
CA GLY A 41 0.90 5.85 9.52
C GLY A 41 1.47 7.26 9.39
N LYS A 42 2.80 7.43 9.22
CA LYS A 42 3.42 8.75 8.98
C LYS A 42 2.93 9.44 7.70
N HIS A 43 2.37 8.68 6.75
CA HIS A 43 1.94 9.16 5.43
C HIS A 43 0.42 9.24 5.25
N LYS A 44 -0.35 9.42 6.34
CA LYS A 44 -1.81 9.55 6.25
C LYS A 44 -2.28 10.67 5.31
N GLU A 45 -1.49 11.74 5.17
CA GLU A 45 -1.83 12.83 4.26
C GLU A 45 -1.53 12.52 2.79
N ALA A 46 -0.51 11.70 2.52
CA ALA A 46 -0.06 11.36 1.17
C ALA A 46 -0.76 10.10 0.61
N LEU A 47 -1.33 9.27 1.48
CA LEU A 47 -2.04 8.05 1.10
C LEU A 47 -3.55 8.26 1.26
N PRO A 48 -4.37 7.86 0.27
CA PRO A 48 -5.81 7.91 0.42
C PRO A 48 -6.26 7.01 1.59
N SER A 49 -6.94 7.59 2.57
CA SER A 49 -7.42 6.88 3.77
C SER A 49 -8.95 6.82 3.80
N HIS A 50 -9.51 5.71 4.25
CA HIS A 50 -10.96 5.52 4.41
C HIS A 50 -11.59 6.39 5.52
N SER A 51 -10.79 7.11 6.30
CA SER A 51 -11.28 8.06 7.30
C SER A 51 -11.70 9.41 6.71
N GLU A 52 -11.58 9.58 5.40
CA GLU A 52 -11.83 10.85 4.69
C GLU A 52 -13.21 10.89 4.03
N THR A 53 -13.64 12.08 3.65
CA THR A 53 -14.78 12.23 2.74
C THR A 53 -14.44 11.64 1.38
N ASP A 54 -15.45 11.15 0.64
CA ASP A 54 -15.26 10.58 -0.70
C ASP A 54 -14.54 11.56 -1.64
N GLU A 55 -14.81 12.87 -1.53
CA GLU A 55 -14.17 13.91 -2.33
C GLU A 55 -12.67 14.06 -2.00
N SER A 56 -12.30 14.09 -0.72
CA SER A 56 -10.90 14.16 -0.30
C SER A 56 -10.13 12.92 -0.75
N PHE A 57 -10.75 11.74 -0.59
CA PHE A 57 -10.19 10.48 -1.05
C PHE A 57 -9.92 10.49 -2.56
N LEU A 58 -10.91 10.88 -3.37
CA LEU A 58 -10.76 10.96 -4.83
C LEU A 58 -9.71 12.00 -5.23
N GLN A 59 -9.69 13.16 -4.56
CA GLN A 59 -8.71 14.19 -4.85
C GLN A 59 -7.29 13.69 -4.59
N LYS A 60 -7.04 13.00 -3.46
CA LYS A 60 -5.74 12.39 -3.16
C LYS A 60 -5.36 11.32 -4.16
N LEU A 61 -6.33 10.50 -4.58
CA LEU A 61 -6.10 9.46 -5.58
C LEU A 61 -5.71 10.06 -6.94
N ILE A 62 -6.39 11.13 -7.37
CA ILE A 62 -6.11 11.83 -8.64
C ILE A 62 -4.76 12.56 -8.57
N SER A 63 -4.42 13.15 -7.42
CA SER A 63 -3.16 13.87 -7.24
C SER A 63 -1.96 12.98 -6.96
N PHE A 64 -2.16 11.66 -6.78
CA PHE A 64 -1.09 10.75 -6.42
C PHE A 64 -0.09 10.60 -7.59
N ASP A 65 1.11 11.11 -7.39
CA ASP A 65 2.15 11.15 -8.41
C ASP A 65 3.46 10.43 -8.00
N GLN A 66 4.45 10.48 -8.88
CA GLN A 66 5.77 9.89 -8.63
C GLN A 66 6.47 10.56 -7.43
N THR A 67 6.26 11.85 -7.21
CA THR A 67 6.85 12.60 -6.08
C THR A 67 6.31 12.09 -4.75
N ASN A 68 4.99 11.85 -4.66
CA ASN A 68 4.37 11.25 -3.48
C ASN A 68 4.93 9.85 -3.24
N LEU A 69 5.03 9.03 -4.29
CA LEU A 69 5.58 7.69 -4.21
C LEU A 69 7.02 7.69 -3.67
N GLU A 70 7.90 8.53 -4.21
CA GLU A 70 9.30 8.63 -3.76
C GLU A 70 9.42 9.02 -2.28
N ASN A 71 8.56 9.91 -1.79
CA ASN A 71 8.54 10.31 -0.39
C ASN A 71 8.10 9.18 0.55
N ILE A 72 7.11 8.40 0.12
CA ILE A 72 6.66 7.18 0.82
C ILE A 72 7.80 6.16 0.82
N CYS A 73 8.38 5.84 -0.33
CA CYS A 73 9.47 4.88 -0.46
C CYS A 73 10.70 5.26 0.36
N ARG A 74 11.07 6.55 0.43
CA ARG A 74 12.16 7.03 1.28
C ARG A 74 11.91 6.74 2.76
N SER A 75 10.66 6.87 3.20
CA SER A 75 10.28 6.62 4.59
C SER A 75 10.20 5.12 4.90
N VAL A 76 9.62 4.33 3.99
CA VAL A 76 9.60 2.87 4.10
C VAL A 76 11.04 2.32 4.13
N LYS A 77 11.92 2.82 3.26
CA LYS A 77 13.33 2.43 3.23
C LYS A 77 14.02 2.70 4.57
N LYS A 78 13.73 3.85 5.19
CA LYS A 78 14.25 4.23 6.50
C LYS A 78 13.72 3.33 7.63
N ASP A 79 12.43 3.01 7.62
CA ASP A 79 11.76 2.34 8.74
C ASP A 79 11.80 0.79 8.63
N ALA A 80 11.79 0.25 7.40
CA ALA A 80 11.63 -1.17 7.11
C ALA A 80 12.68 -1.76 6.12
N GLY A 81 13.56 -0.91 5.56
CA GLY A 81 14.66 -1.34 4.70
C GLY A 81 14.36 -1.37 3.20
N GLU A 82 15.41 -1.62 2.41
CA GLU A 82 15.39 -1.49 0.94
C GLU A 82 14.31 -2.33 0.26
N ARG A 83 14.19 -3.60 0.66
CA ARG A 83 13.26 -4.56 0.03
C ARG A 83 11.80 -4.17 0.25
N ALA A 84 11.51 -3.58 1.40
CA ALA A 84 10.17 -3.11 1.73
C ALA A 84 9.81 -1.90 0.85
N ALA A 85 10.76 -0.99 0.65
CA ALA A 85 10.57 0.17 -0.22
C ALA A 85 10.39 -0.24 -1.68
N ASP A 86 11.21 -1.18 -2.17
CA ASP A 86 11.10 -1.76 -3.53
C ASP A 86 9.72 -2.41 -3.77
N LEU A 87 9.24 -3.19 -2.79
CA LEU A 87 7.88 -3.76 -2.86
C LEU A 87 6.81 -2.66 -2.94
N VAL A 88 6.89 -1.67 -2.05
CA VAL A 88 5.91 -0.57 -2.00
C VAL A 88 5.93 0.25 -3.29
N GLU A 89 7.11 0.50 -3.87
CA GLU A 89 7.25 1.20 -5.15
C GLU A 89 6.51 0.49 -6.28
N GLN A 90 6.68 -0.83 -6.39
CA GLN A 90 6.04 -1.64 -7.42
C GLN A 90 4.52 -1.83 -7.21
N LEU A 91 4.03 -1.76 -5.97
CA LEU A 91 2.60 -1.83 -5.64
C LEU A 91 1.89 -0.48 -5.87
N LEU A 92 2.56 0.62 -5.58
CA LEU A 92 2.01 1.97 -5.63
C LEU A 92 2.39 2.76 -6.89
N ASP A 93 2.95 2.12 -7.92
CA ASP A 93 3.23 2.80 -9.19
C ASP A 93 1.95 3.49 -9.70
N PRO A 94 1.99 4.80 -10.02
CA PRO A 94 0.83 5.54 -10.53
C PRO A 94 0.29 4.95 -11.83
N SER A 95 1.15 4.32 -12.64
CA SER A 95 0.76 3.62 -13.85
C SER A 95 0.28 2.19 -13.53
N PRO A 96 -1.01 1.86 -13.79
CA PRO A 96 -1.53 0.53 -13.52
C PRO A 96 -0.85 -0.56 -14.37
N TYR A 97 -0.21 -0.19 -15.49
CA TYR A 97 0.51 -1.12 -16.37
C TYR A 97 1.89 -1.51 -15.83
N ARG A 98 2.49 -0.66 -14.99
CA ARG A 98 3.78 -0.90 -14.34
C ARG A 98 3.63 -1.56 -12.98
N ARG A 99 2.45 -1.45 -12.38
CA ARG A 99 2.08 -2.10 -11.13
C ARG A 99 2.18 -3.62 -11.23
N MET A 100 2.43 -4.27 -10.10
CA MET A 100 2.37 -5.73 -10.02
C MET A 100 1.00 -6.25 -10.49
N LYS A 101 1.02 -7.22 -11.41
CA LYS A 101 -0.17 -7.69 -12.12
C LYS A 101 -1.08 -8.63 -11.32
N SER A 102 -0.56 -9.25 -10.26
CA SER A 102 -1.29 -10.23 -9.47
C SER A 102 -0.72 -10.35 -8.07
N MET A 103 -1.54 -10.79 -7.11
CA MET A 103 -1.09 -11.07 -5.74
C MET A 103 -0.04 -12.18 -5.67
N ASN A 104 -0.04 -13.14 -6.61
CA ASN A 104 1.01 -14.17 -6.67
C ASN A 104 2.38 -13.57 -6.96
N HIS A 105 2.47 -12.54 -7.83
CA HIS A 105 3.72 -11.80 -8.03
C HIS A 105 4.15 -11.04 -6.78
N VAL A 106 3.19 -10.44 -6.06
CA VAL A 106 3.45 -9.75 -4.79
C VAL A 106 4.09 -10.70 -3.79
N LEU A 107 3.50 -11.88 -3.59
CA LEU A 107 4.00 -12.88 -2.64
C LEU A 107 5.33 -13.52 -3.05
N SER A 108 5.68 -13.45 -4.34
CA SER A 108 6.97 -13.92 -4.86
C SER A 108 8.06 -12.85 -4.77
N HIS A 109 7.77 -11.68 -4.21
CA HIS A 109 8.72 -10.58 -4.09
C HIS A 109 9.79 -10.87 -3.02
N ARG A 110 11.03 -10.41 -3.26
CA ARG A 110 12.19 -10.63 -2.37
C ARG A 110 12.03 -10.13 -0.93
N TYR A 111 11.05 -9.25 -0.72
CA TYR A 111 10.65 -8.80 0.61
C TYR A 111 10.15 -9.95 1.49
N PHE A 112 9.52 -10.96 0.90
CA PHE A 112 8.99 -12.14 1.59
C PHE A 112 9.99 -13.30 1.68
N ASP A 113 11.22 -13.14 1.17
CA ASP A 113 12.26 -14.16 1.31
C ASP A 113 12.72 -14.29 2.77
N ASP A 114 12.57 -15.51 3.32
CA ASP A 114 12.83 -15.85 4.73
C ASP A 114 14.24 -15.54 5.23
N ASP A 115 15.22 -15.47 4.31
CA ASP A 115 16.64 -15.30 4.62
C ASP A 115 16.98 -13.96 5.30
N THR A 116 16.05 -13.00 5.26
CA THR A 116 16.25 -11.65 5.80
C THR A 116 15.45 -11.33 7.05
N ASN A 117 14.57 -12.21 7.52
CA ASN A 117 13.81 -11.94 8.73
C ASN A 117 14.68 -12.25 9.98
N PRO A 118 15.17 -11.26 10.74
CA PRO A 118 15.93 -11.54 11.96
C PRO A 118 15.10 -12.33 12.99
N LEU A 119 13.75 -12.34 12.87
CA LEU A 119 12.86 -13.14 13.70
C LEU A 119 12.73 -14.60 13.25
N SER A 120 12.96 -14.92 11.96
CA SER A 120 12.92 -16.31 11.47
C SER A 120 14.15 -17.10 11.97
N ARG A 121 15.28 -16.42 12.20
CA ARG A 121 16.49 -17.02 12.80
C ARG A 121 16.32 -17.51 14.25
N GLY A 122 15.22 -17.17 14.93
CA GLY A 122 15.02 -17.49 16.36
C GLY A 122 13.93 -18.51 16.70
N ARG A 123 13.07 -18.93 15.75
CA ARG A 123 11.87 -19.75 16.08
C ARG A 123 12.00 -21.26 15.88
N SER A 124 13.13 -21.77 15.38
CA SER A 124 13.33 -23.23 15.22
C SER A 124 13.71 -23.96 16.51
N LYS A 125 13.70 -23.31 17.69
CA LYS A 125 13.67 -24.06 18.95
C LYS A 125 12.24 -24.53 19.20
N GLU A 126 11.90 -25.64 18.55
CA GLU A 126 10.81 -26.53 18.92
C GLU A 126 10.68 -26.53 20.45
N ARG A 127 9.57 -25.99 20.97
CA ARG A 127 9.24 -26.21 22.37
C ARG A 127 9.00 -27.72 22.49
N PRO A 128 9.76 -28.45 23.32
CA PRO A 128 9.55 -29.88 23.47
C PRO A 128 8.09 -30.10 23.85
N ARG A 129 7.36 -30.83 22.99
CA ARG A 129 6.01 -31.28 23.30
C ARG A 129 6.10 -32.04 24.62
N LYS A 130 5.54 -31.47 25.69
CA LYS A 130 5.34 -32.21 26.93
C LYS A 130 4.43 -33.39 26.59
N GLN A 131 5.00 -34.58 26.48
CA GLN A 131 4.23 -35.81 26.44
C GLN A 131 3.50 -35.88 27.79
N TYR A 132 2.18 -35.63 27.75
CA TYR A 132 1.33 -35.98 28.87
C TYR A 132 1.21 -37.50 28.88
N ASN A 133 1.95 -38.14 29.79
CA ASN A 133 1.71 -39.53 30.12
C ASN A 133 0.31 -39.63 30.72
N SER A 134 -0.61 -40.19 29.95
CA SER A 134 -1.92 -40.62 30.43
C SER A 134 -1.69 -41.83 31.34
N GLN A 135 -1.70 -41.60 32.65
CA GLN A 135 -2.01 -42.65 33.62
C GLN A 135 -3.47 -42.47 33.99
N HIS A 136 -4.33 -43.35 33.46
CA HIS A 136 -5.39 -44.06 34.18
C HIS A 136 -6.14 -44.98 33.23
#